data_AF-A0ABD6DZX4-F1
#
_entry.id   AF-A0ABD6DZX4-F1
#
_cell.length_a   1.000
_cell.length_b   1.000
_cell.length_c   1.000
_cell.angle_alpha   90.00
_cell.angle_beta   90.00
_cell.angle_gamma   90.00
#
_symmetry.space_group_name_H-M   'P 1'
#
loop_
_entity.id
_entity.type
_entity.pdbx_description
1 polymer ?
#
loop_
_entity_poly.entity_id
_entity_poly.type
_entity_poly.pdbx_seq_one_letter_code
_entity_poly.pdbx_strand_id
1 'polypeptide(L)'
;MPHTTKSETVLKAFRRYIDSFNNCDLTEIKRQLNVDIEVQCNGAIASQGRDAIIPYYESDFKIGKRVEVTRGPILQEKGTTVDVVVTLVATTPGVNVVQLDVVYIYDIASMTQVRHIINNVKTLSSESV
;
A
#
# COMPACT_ATOMS: atom_id res chain seq x y z
N MET A 1 15.83 -23.23 15.60
CA MET A 1 14.75 -22.86 14.67
C MET A 1 14.76 -21.34 14.56
N PRO A 2 14.81 -20.73 13.37
CA PRO A 2 14.74 -19.28 13.29
C PRO A 2 13.31 -18.84 13.65
N HIS A 3 13.15 -18.17 14.78
CA HIS A 3 11.91 -17.47 15.11
C HIS A 3 11.74 -16.35 14.09
N THR A 4 10.78 -16.52 13.17
CA THR A 4 10.42 -15.44 12.24
C THR A 4 9.86 -14.30 13.09
N THR A 5 10.46 -13.11 13.00
CA THR A 5 10.02 -11.97 13.81
C THR A 5 8.66 -11.48 13.29
N LYS A 6 7.88 -10.80 14.15
CA LYS A 6 6.58 -10.22 13.76
C LYS A 6 6.73 -9.28 12.56
N SER A 7 7.79 -8.48 12.58
CA SER A 7 8.24 -7.62 11.47
C SER A 7 8.49 -8.39 10.16
N GLU A 8 9.15 -9.55 10.19
CA GLU A 8 9.37 -10.35 8.97
C GLU A 8 8.06 -10.89 8.38
N THR A 9 7.09 -11.24 9.22
CA THR A 9 5.77 -11.68 8.75
C THR A 9 4.99 -10.52 8.12
N VAL A 10 5.02 -9.34 8.74
CA VAL A 10 4.42 -8.12 8.17
C VAL A 10 5.08 -7.74 6.84
N LEU A 11 6.40 -7.86 6.74
CA LEU A 11 7.10 -7.60 5.47
C LEU A 11 6.65 -8.54 4.35
N LYS A 12 6.40 -9.81 4.66
CA LYS A 12 5.84 -10.77 3.68
C LYS A 12 4.42 -10.39 3.28
N ALA A 13 3.57 -9.99 4.24
CA ALA A 13 2.22 -9.50 3.95
C ALA A 13 2.26 -8.24 3.06
N PHE A 14 3.10 -7.26 3.38
CA PHE A 14 3.28 -6.07 2.55
C PHE A 14 3.69 -6.39 1.12
N ARG A 15 4.69 -7.25 0.93
CA ARG A 15 5.13 -7.67 -0.41
C ARG A 15 4.01 -8.35 -1.18
N ARG A 16 3.28 -9.26 -0.53
CA ARG A 16 2.11 -9.93 -1.13
C ARG A 16 1.04 -8.92 -1.53
N TYR A 17 0.78 -7.91 -0.72
CA TYR A 17 -0.18 -6.85 -1.06
C TYR A 17 0.24 -6.08 -2.34
N ILE A 18 1.50 -5.67 -2.43
CA ILE A 18 2.04 -4.99 -3.63
C ILE A 18 1.96 -5.90 -4.86
N ASP A 19 2.34 -7.17 -4.71
CA ASP A 19 2.26 -8.15 -5.78
C ASP A 19 0.81 -8.37 -6.23
N SER A 20 -0.14 -8.47 -5.30
CA SER A 20 -1.57 -8.59 -5.61
C SER A 20 -2.09 -7.36 -6.37
N PHE A 21 -1.69 -6.15 -5.97
CA PHE A 21 -2.03 -4.94 -6.72
C PHE A 21 -1.47 -4.99 -8.15
N ASN A 22 -0.20 -5.33 -8.29
CA ASN A 22 0.48 -5.43 -9.60
C ASN A 22 0.06 -6.65 -10.43
N ASN A 23 -0.74 -7.56 -9.90
CA ASN A 23 -1.33 -8.68 -10.65
C ASN A 23 -2.86 -8.57 -10.78
N CYS A 24 -3.44 -7.43 -10.38
CA CYS A 24 -4.89 -7.20 -10.39
C CYS A 24 -5.68 -8.23 -9.55
N ASP A 25 -5.06 -8.82 -8.51
CA ASP A 25 -5.68 -9.82 -7.65
C ASP A 25 -6.49 -9.16 -6.53
N LEU A 26 -7.72 -8.75 -6.89
CA LEU A 26 -8.64 -8.11 -5.97
C LEU A 26 -9.06 -9.03 -4.81
N THR A 27 -9.11 -10.34 -5.05
CA THR A 27 -9.49 -11.32 -4.02
C THR A 27 -8.47 -11.34 -2.91
N GLU A 28 -7.19 -11.36 -3.26
CA GLU A 28 -6.11 -11.36 -2.29
C GLU A 28 -5.96 -10.00 -1.59
N ILE A 29 -6.18 -8.88 -2.30
CA ILE A 29 -6.26 -7.56 -1.65
C ILE A 29 -7.36 -7.54 -0.59
N LYS A 30 -8.57 -8.03 -0.90
CA LYS A 30 -9.68 -8.06 0.06
C LYS A 30 -9.37 -8.83 1.34
N ARG A 31 -8.53 -9.87 1.26
CA ARG A 31 -8.08 -10.68 2.41
C ARG A 31 -7.05 -9.97 3.27
N GLN A 32 -6.24 -9.11 2.68
CA GLN A 32 -5.17 -8.39 3.37
C GLN A 32 -5.64 -7.08 4.01
N LEU A 33 -6.81 -6.56 3.62
CA LEU A 33 -7.39 -5.35 4.20
C LEU A 33 -8.30 -5.70 5.39
N ASN A 34 -8.14 -4.98 6.50
CA ASN A 34 -9.11 -4.98 7.58
C ASN A 34 -10.47 -4.45 7.07
N VAL A 35 -11.59 -4.90 7.65
CA VAL A 35 -12.92 -4.43 7.24
C VAL A 35 -13.09 -2.91 7.47
N ASP A 36 -12.45 -2.36 8.50
CA ASP A 36 -12.55 -0.95 8.90
C ASP A 36 -11.36 -0.10 8.42
N ILE A 37 -10.60 -0.59 7.42
CA ILE A 37 -9.39 0.10 6.96
C ILE A 37 -9.64 1.56 6.58
N GLU A 38 -8.73 2.43 6.98
CA GLU A 38 -8.77 3.85 6.68
C GLU A 38 -7.68 4.22 5.66
N VAL A 39 -8.03 5.00 4.64
CA VAL A 39 -7.10 5.58 3.69
C VAL A 39 -7.04 7.08 3.92
N GLN A 40 -5.85 7.58 4.25
CA GLN A 40 -5.56 9.00 4.38
C GLN A 40 -4.72 9.47 3.20
N CYS A 41 -5.00 10.67 2.72
CA CYS A 41 -4.19 11.36 1.72
C CYS A 41 -3.90 12.79 2.20
N ASN A 42 -2.62 13.14 2.33
CA ASN A 42 -2.15 14.45 2.80
C ASN A 42 -2.85 14.91 4.11
N GLY A 43 -3.00 13.99 5.06
CA GLY A 43 -3.58 14.26 6.39
C GLY A 43 -5.11 14.25 6.46
N ALA A 44 -5.83 14.11 5.35
CA ALA A 44 -7.29 13.97 5.34
C ALA A 44 -7.71 12.51 5.11
N ILE A 45 -8.79 12.07 5.77
CA ILE A 45 -9.41 10.77 5.48
C ILE A 45 -10.05 10.86 4.09
N ALA A 46 -9.50 10.11 3.14
CA ALA A 46 -9.99 10.04 1.77
C ALA A 46 -11.07 8.97 1.61
N SER A 47 -10.94 7.85 2.32
CA SER A 47 -11.92 6.76 2.33
C SER A 47 -11.80 5.93 3.60
N GLN A 48 -12.89 5.31 4.03
CA GLN A 48 -12.91 4.45 5.21
C GLN A 48 -13.82 3.23 4.97
N GLY A 49 -13.36 2.08 5.44
CA GLY A 49 -14.02 0.78 5.24
C GLY A 49 -13.58 0.11 3.94
N ARG A 50 -13.36 -1.20 4.01
CA ARG A 50 -12.89 -2.01 2.88
C ARG A 50 -13.81 -1.84 1.68
N ASP A 51 -15.12 -1.91 1.87
CA ASP A 51 -16.09 -1.86 0.76
C ASP A 51 -16.09 -0.50 0.03
N ALA A 52 -15.77 0.59 0.73
CA ALA A 52 -15.62 1.90 0.10
C ALA A 52 -14.31 2.04 -0.70
N ILE A 53 -13.25 1.32 -0.32
CA ILE A 53 -11.93 1.41 -0.96
C ILE A 53 -11.83 0.49 -2.18
N ILE A 54 -12.52 -0.65 -2.18
CA ILE A 54 -12.45 -1.65 -3.26
C ILE A 54 -12.68 -1.07 -4.68
N PRO A 55 -13.67 -0.20 -4.91
CA PRO A 55 -13.89 0.41 -6.23
C PRO A 55 -12.69 1.21 -6.78
N TYR A 56 -11.82 1.73 -5.91
CA TYR A 56 -10.61 2.44 -6.34
C TYR A 56 -9.58 1.49 -6.94
N TYR A 57 -9.39 0.30 -6.35
CA TYR A 57 -8.49 -0.72 -6.91
C TYR A 57 -9.00 -1.21 -8.27
N GLU A 58 -10.30 -1.45 -8.41
CA GLU A 58 -10.88 -1.85 -9.70
C GLU A 58 -10.66 -0.78 -10.78
N SER A 59 -10.79 0.50 -10.41
CA SER A 59 -10.52 1.62 -11.31
C SER A 59 -9.04 1.70 -11.69
N ASP A 60 -8.14 1.56 -10.72
CA ASP A 60 -6.69 1.51 -10.93
C ASP A 60 -6.28 0.35 -11.86
N PHE A 61 -6.91 -0.83 -11.71
CA PHE A 61 -6.63 -2.00 -12.54
C PHE A 61 -7.11 -1.81 -13.98
N LYS A 62 -8.30 -1.23 -14.18
CA LYS A 62 -8.84 -0.95 -15.52
C LYS A 62 -7.94 -0.05 -16.35
N ILE A 63 -7.27 0.90 -15.70
CA ILE A 63 -6.33 1.81 -16.36
C ILE A 63 -4.89 1.28 -16.38
N GLY A 64 -4.66 0.04 -15.92
CA GLY A 64 -3.34 -0.60 -15.95
C GLY A 64 -2.32 0.01 -15.00
N LYS A 65 -2.76 0.64 -13.91
CA LYS A 65 -1.85 1.23 -12.91
C LYS A 65 -1.00 0.15 -12.23
N ARG A 66 0.28 0.44 -12.04
CA ARG A 66 1.27 -0.38 -11.33
C ARG A 66 1.99 0.45 -10.29
N VAL A 67 2.56 -0.20 -9.28
CA VAL A 67 3.39 0.46 -8.26
C VAL A 67 4.73 -0.26 -8.11
N GLU A 68 5.79 0.49 -7.86
CA GLU A 68 7.12 -0.02 -7.55
C GLU A 68 7.63 0.63 -6.26
N VAL A 69 8.26 -0.16 -5.38
CA VAL A 69 8.91 0.35 -4.18
C VAL A 69 10.31 0.85 -4.55
N THR A 70 10.54 2.16 -4.50
CA THR A 70 11.83 2.77 -4.82
C THR A 70 12.68 3.07 -3.60
N ARG A 71 12.06 3.16 -2.41
CA ARG A 71 12.75 3.31 -1.13
C ARG A 71 12.04 2.57 -0.01
N GLY A 72 12.82 1.97 0.90
CA GLY A 72 12.32 1.12 1.98
C GLY A 72 12.18 -0.34 1.52
N PRO A 73 11.37 -1.17 2.20
CA PRO A 73 10.56 -0.84 3.38
C PRO A 73 11.37 -0.68 4.66
N ILE A 74 11.01 0.33 5.46
CA ILE A 74 11.46 0.47 6.85
C ILE A 74 10.32 0.03 7.76
N LEU A 75 10.60 -0.89 8.68
CA LEU A 75 9.61 -1.43 9.62
C LEU A 75 9.74 -0.73 10.96
N GLN A 76 8.62 -0.31 11.54
CA GLN A 76 8.57 0.29 12.87
C GLN A 76 7.50 -0.40 13.72
N GLU A 77 7.91 -1.18 14.71
CA GLU A 77 6.98 -1.83 15.63
C GLU A 77 6.41 -0.81 16.62
N LYS A 78 5.08 -0.79 16.77
CA LYS A 78 4.33 0.14 17.60
C LYS A 78 3.25 -0.62 18.38
N GLY A 79 3.65 -1.23 19.49
CA GLY A 79 2.75 -2.00 20.35
C GLY A 79 2.14 -3.18 19.61
N THR A 80 0.86 -3.04 19.22
CA THR A 80 0.11 -4.06 18.47
C THR A 80 0.18 -3.90 16.96
N THR A 81 0.89 -2.90 16.46
CA THR A 81 0.98 -2.60 15.02
C THR A 81 2.41 -2.57 14.52
N VAL A 82 2.58 -2.69 13.21
CA VAL A 82 3.84 -2.43 12.51
C VAL A 82 3.57 -1.47 11.37
N ASP A 83 4.31 -0.37 11.34
CA ASP A 83 4.31 0.56 10.23
C ASP A 83 5.34 0.09 9.19
N VAL A 84 4.92 0.02 7.94
CA VAL A 84 5.77 -0.20 6.77
C VAL A 84 5.88 1.11 6.02
N VAL A 85 7.03 1.77 6.16
CA VAL A 85 7.30 3.08 5.53
C VAL A 85 8.07 2.85 4.23
N VAL A 86 7.50 3.34 3.13
CA VAL A 86 8.06 3.21 1.77
C VAL A 86 7.89 4.49 0.96
N THR A 87 8.72 4.65 -0.06
CA THR A 87 8.42 5.52 -1.20
C THR A 87 8.05 4.62 -2.37
N LEU A 88 6.92 4.92 -3.01
CA LEU A 88 6.46 4.24 -4.21
C LEU A 88 6.52 5.15 -5.42
N VAL A 89 6.71 4.53 -6.58
CA VAL A 89 6.41 5.11 -7.88
C VAL A 89 5.21 4.38 -8.46
N ALA A 90 4.12 5.11 -8.71
CA ALA A 90 2.95 4.64 -9.41
C ALA A 90 3.03 5.03 -10.89
N THR A 91 2.84 4.05 -11.76
CA THR A 91 2.88 4.22 -13.21
C THR A 91 1.53 3.86 -13.80
N THR A 92 0.98 4.74 -14.63
CA THR A 92 -0.24 4.49 -15.41
C THR A 92 0.06 4.71 -16.89
N PRO A 93 -0.20 3.72 -17.77
CA PRO A 93 0.01 3.85 -19.21
C PRO A 93 -0.66 5.11 -19.80
N GLY A 94 0.09 5.90 -20.56
CA GLY A 94 -0.42 7.12 -21.21
C GLY A 94 -0.72 8.29 -20.27
N VAL A 95 -0.35 8.17 -19.00
CA VAL A 95 -0.53 9.20 -17.96
C VAL A 95 0.82 9.44 -17.28
N ASN A 96 0.87 10.44 -16.40
CA ASN A 96 2.03 10.76 -15.60
C ASN A 96 2.47 9.61 -14.69
N VAL A 97 3.77 9.56 -14.45
CA VAL A 97 4.36 8.78 -13.36
C VAL A 97 4.25 9.60 -12.07
N VAL A 98 3.86 8.98 -10.97
CA VAL A 98 3.65 9.66 -9.69
C VAL A 98 4.51 9.01 -8.62
N GLN A 99 5.33 9.80 -7.93
CA GLN A 99 5.99 9.36 -6.71
C GLN A 99 5.13 9.71 -5.49
N LEU A 100 5.05 8.81 -4.52
CA LEU A 100 4.33 9.02 -3.27
C LEU A 100 5.08 8.38 -2.10
N ASP A 101 5.04 9.01 -0.93
CA ASP A 101 5.48 8.42 0.32
C ASP A 101 4.29 7.76 1.00
N VAL A 102 4.46 6.53 1.46
CA VAL A 102 3.37 5.74 2.00
C VAL A 102 3.76 5.07 3.31
N VAL A 103 2.84 5.13 4.27
CA VAL A 103 2.87 4.30 5.48
C VAL A 103 1.71 3.31 5.45
N TYR A 104 2.04 2.03 5.34
CA TYR A 104 1.09 0.94 5.50
C TYR A 104 1.14 0.46 6.95
N ILE A 105 0.02 0.55 7.68
CA ILE A 105 -0.05 0.13 9.07
C ILE A 105 -0.75 -1.22 9.14
N TYR A 106 -0.06 -2.22 9.70
CA TYR A 106 -0.57 -3.57 9.88
C TYR A 106 -0.86 -3.84 11.36
N ASP A 107 -1.98 -4.50 11.63
CA ASP A 107 -2.22 -5.10 12.95
C ASP A 107 -1.47 -6.43 13.06
N ILE A 108 -0.78 -6.63 14.18
CA ILE A 108 0.07 -7.80 14.41
C ILE A 108 -0.76 -9.07 14.66
N ALA A 109 -1.96 -8.95 15.25
CA ALA A 109 -2.77 -10.12 15.58
C ALA A 109 -3.47 -10.66 14.34
N SER A 110 -4.06 -9.78 13.52
CA SER A 110 -4.79 -10.17 12.32
C SER A 110 -3.93 -10.30 11.07
N MET A 111 -2.71 -9.72 11.07
CA MET A 111 -1.86 -9.57 9.87
C MET A 111 -2.56 -8.83 8.73
N THR A 112 -3.57 -8.02 9.03
CA THR A 112 -4.27 -7.19 8.04
C THR A 112 -3.84 -5.74 8.13
N GLN A 113 -3.84 -5.08 6.98
CA GLN A 113 -3.63 -3.65 6.91
C GLN A 113 -4.85 -2.94 7.51
N VAL A 114 -4.62 -2.05 8.46
CA VAL A 114 -5.65 -1.25 9.14
C VAL A 114 -5.65 0.21 8.69
N ARG A 115 -4.54 0.71 8.15
CA ARG A 115 -4.47 2.08 7.62
C ARG A 115 -3.47 2.19 6.47
N HIS A 116 -3.78 3.09 5.54
CA HIS A 116 -2.92 3.51 4.43
C HIS A 116 -2.77 5.03 4.52
N ILE A 117 -1.55 5.54 4.73
CA ILE A 117 -1.31 6.99 4.76
C ILE A 117 -0.46 7.36 3.56
N ILE A 118 -1.03 8.14 2.63
CA ILE A 118 -0.37 8.62 1.42
C ILE A 118 0.00 10.08 1.63
N ASN A 119 1.28 10.41 1.44
CA ASN A 119 1.81 11.76 1.56
C ASN A 119 2.73 12.09 0.38
N ASN A 120 3.08 13.38 0.25
CA ASN A 120 4.11 13.86 -0.67
C ASN A 120 3.91 13.39 -2.13
N VAL A 121 2.66 13.35 -2.59
CA VAL A 121 2.31 12.95 -3.96
C VAL A 121 2.92 13.96 -4.94
N LYS A 122 3.82 13.49 -5.80
CA LYS A 122 4.54 14.30 -6.79
C LYS A 122 4.42 13.66 -8.16
N THR A 123 3.91 14.42 -9.13
CA THR A 123 4.00 14.05 -10.53
C THR A 123 5.45 14.17 -10.99
N LEU A 124 6.00 13.08 -11.53
CA LEU A 124 7.28 13.09 -12.22
C LEU A 124 7.01 13.51 -13.66
N SER A 125 7.55 14.66 -14.08
CA SER A 125 7.48 15.09 -15.47
C SER A 125 8.32 14.17 -16.34
N SER A 126 7.78 13.79 -17.50
CA SER A 126 8.51 13.13 -18.58
C SER A 126 9.46 14.12 -19.25
N GLU A 127 10.42 14.69 -18.52
CA GLU A 127 11.48 15.50 -19.12
C GLU A 127 12.79 14.73 -19.11
N SER A 128 13.20 14.34 -20.32
CA SER A 128 14.52 13.86 -20.74
C SER A 128 14.80 12.36 -20.56
N VAL A 129 14.35 11.56 -21.53
CA VAL A 129 15.18 10.49 -22.11
C VAL A 129 15.73 11.00 -23.43
#